data_AF-A0A2H4SB70-F1
#
_entry.id   AF-A0A2H4SB70-F1
#
_cell.length_a   1.000
_cell.length_b   1.000
_cell.length_c   1.000
_cell.angle_alpha   90.00
_cell.angle_beta   90.00
_cell.angle_gamma   90.00
#
_symmetry.space_group_name_H-M   'P 1'
#
loop_
_entity.id
_entity.type
_entity.pdbx_description
1 polymer ?
#
loop_
_entity_poly.entity_id
_entity_poly.type
_entity_poly.pdbx_seq_one_letter_code
_entity_poly.pdbx_strand_id
1 'polypeptide(L)'
;MVQPSEVEFLNVLKKDENDRVMVYKVKIGHRLCIMKVFRGQGDCPSFSPDVEPRLFLRESRAYRLLKEKGFCERGVVPDFYGTIENIDVALWPDLSHLKDDVFPPDAVLLEYIPNLERIGPENFLDDNIKRLSQTLQEFHEMGLLHGDTFPRNMMVVRQQPRDRVLWIDFDCAQIVQRGKCEEWTEKSFSFEGEMMAEFAEFLAEDAKTGEINKTWLYYYD
;
A
#
# COMPACT_ATOMS: atom_id res chain seq x y z
N MET A 1 -21.55 2.14 9.03
CA MET A 1 -20.86 0.86 9.29
C MET A 1 -21.30 -0.11 8.21
N VAL A 2 -20.35 -0.79 7.57
CA VAL A 2 -20.64 -1.81 6.55
C VAL A 2 -21.17 -3.04 7.26
N GLN A 3 -22.35 -3.52 6.86
CA GLN A 3 -22.92 -4.74 7.45
C GLN A 3 -22.32 -5.99 6.79
N PRO A 4 -22.10 -7.09 7.52
CA PRO A 4 -21.57 -8.33 6.93
C PRO A 4 -22.40 -8.85 5.75
N SER A 5 -23.72 -8.74 5.85
CA SER A 5 -24.66 -9.16 4.80
C SER A 5 -24.61 -8.31 3.53
N GLU A 6 -23.96 -7.14 3.55
CA GLU A 6 -23.81 -6.24 2.41
C GLU A 6 -22.53 -6.52 1.61
N VAL A 7 -21.64 -7.39 2.12
CA VAL A 7 -20.34 -7.70 1.52
C VAL A 7 -20.36 -9.08 0.90
N GLU A 8 -20.13 -9.13 -0.40
CA GLU A 8 -19.96 -10.35 -1.17
C GLU A 8 -18.47 -10.55 -1.48
N PHE A 9 -17.86 -11.62 -0.98
CA PHE A 9 -16.48 -11.98 -1.30
C PHE A 9 -16.42 -12.63 -2.69
N LEU A 10 -15.59 -12.07 -3.56
CA LEU A 10 -15.49 -12.54 -4.95
C LEU A 10 -14.23 -13.37 -5.16
N ASN A 11 -13.07 -12.82 -4.76
CA ASN A 11 -11.77 -13.45 -4.98
C ASN A 11 -10.80 -13.10 -3.85
N VAL A 12 -9.87 -14.01 -3.57
CA VAL A 12 -8.65 -13.70 -2.81
C VAL A 12 -7.58 -13.23 -3.81
N LEU A 13 -7.03 -12.04 -3.60
CA LEU A 13 -5.99 -11.45 -4.46
C LEU A 13 -4.58 -11.65 -3.91
N LYS A 14 -4.41 -11.57 -2.59
CA LYS A 14 -3.15 -11.79 -1.88
C LYS A 14 -3.44 -12.44 -0.54
N LYS A 15 -2.60 -13.38 -0.15
CA LYS A 15 -2.63 -14.02 1.16
C LYS A 15 -1.17 -14.28 1.56
N ASP A 16 -0.71 -13.69 2.65
CA ASP A 16 0.64 -13.94 3.16
C ASP A 16 0.71 -15.31 3.86
N GLU A 17 1.92 -15.85 4.01
CA GLU A 17 2.12 -17.23 4.53
C GLU A 17 1.59 -17.43 5.96
N ASN A 18 1.49 -16.35 6.74
CA ASN A 18 1.08 -16.38 8.15
C ASN A 18 -0.31 -15.78 8.38
N ASP A 19 -1.06 -15.51 7.31
CA ASP A 19 -2.39 -14.88 7.32
C ASP A 19 -2.41 -13.55 8.10
N ARG A 20 -1.28 -12.83 8.20
CA ARG A 20 -1.23 -11.52 8.85
C ARG A 20 -1.95 -10.47 8.02
N VAL A 21 -1.89 -10.59 6.69
CA VAL A 21 -2.48 -9.65 5.73
C VAL A 21 -3.09 -10.42 4.56
N MET A 22 -4.39 -10.25 4.38
CA MET A 22 -5.14 -10.84 3.27
C MET A 22 -5.85 -9.75 2.49
N VAL A 23 -5.79 -9.83 1.15
CA VAL A 23 -6.42 -8.86 0.26
C VAL A 23 -7.51 -9.57 -0.51
N TYR A 24 -8.75 -9.14 -0.30
CA TYR A 24 -9.92 -9.67 -0.97
C TYR A 24 -10.46 -8.66 -1.97
N LYS A 25 -10.89 -9.16 -3.12
CA LYS A 25 -11.84 -8.46 -3.97
C LYS A 25 -13.23 -8.74 -3.44
N VAL A 26 -13.93 -7.69 -3.05
CA VAL A 26 -15.29 -7.77 -2.52
C VAL A 26 -16.22 -6.87 -3.32
N LYS A 27 -17.51 -7.13 -3.20
CA LYS A 27 -18.57 -6.24 -3.70
C LYS A 27 -19.41 -5.78 -2.51
N ILE A 28 -19.51 -4.47 -2.37
CA ILE A 28 -20.29 -3.82 -1.32
C ILE A 28 -21.40 -3.03 -2.01
N GLY A 29 -22.64 -3.52 -1.90
CA GLY A 29 -23.76 -3.04 -2.72
C GLY A 29 -23.49 -3.19 -4.23
N HIS A 30 -23.34 -2.07 -4.95
CA HIS A 30 -23.05 -2.05 -6.38
C HIS A 30 -21.58 -1.77 -6.72
N ARG A 31 -20.70 -1.60 -5.72
CA ARG A 31 -19.31 -1.19 -5.92
C ARG A 31 -18.36 -2.37 -5.69
N LEU A 32 -17.39 -2.54 -6.60
CA LEU A 32 -16.25 -3.41 -6.37
C LEU A 32 -15.21 -2.66 -5.53
N CYS A 33 -14.72 -3.32 -4.48
CA CYS A 33 -13.74 -2.77 -3.55
C CYS A 33 -12.65 -3.79 -3.28
N ILE A 34 -11.52 -3.29 -2.80
CA ILE A 34 -10.54 -4.09 -2.09
C ILE A 34 -10.89 -4.05 -0.60
N MET A 35 -10.94 -5.21 0.03
CA MET A 35 -10.96 -5.36 1.48
C MET A 35 -9.63 -5.99 1.89
N LYS A 36 -8.75 -5.17 2.46
CA LYS A 36 -7.47 -5.62 3.02
C LYS A 36 -7.66 -5.89 4.50
N VAL A 37 -7.66 -7.16 4.87
CA VAL A 37 -7.87 -7.66 6.24
C VAL A 37 -6.52 -7.88 6.90
N PHE A 38 -6.38 -7.37 8.11
CA PHE A 38 -5.23 -7.51 8.97
C PHE A 38 -5.61 -8.41 10.13
N ARG A 39 -4.82 -9.46 10.36
CA ARG A 39 -4.95 -10.30 11.53
C ARG A 39 -4.81 -9.46 12.79
N GLY A 40 -5.64 -9.74 13.79
CA GLY A 40 -5.64 -8.96 15.02
C GLY A 40 -4.28 -8.94 15.70
N GLN A 41 -3.79 -7.74 16.01
CA GLN A 41 -2.54 -7.53 16.74
C GLN A 41 -2.86 -6.88 18.08
N GLY A 42 -2.39 -7.51 19.17
CA GLY A 42 -2.42 -6.88 20.49
C GLY A 42 -1.51 -5.67 20.55
N ASP A 43 -1.60 -4.93 21.65
CA ASP A 43 -0.66 -3.86 21.96
C ASP A 43 0.73 -4.47 22.16
N CYS A 44 1.57 -4.34 21.14
CA CYS A 44 2.97 -4.71 21.22
C CYS A 44 3.77 -3.43 21.52
N PRO A 45 4.62 -3.40 22.55
CA PRO A 45 5.50 -2.25 22.75
C PRO A 45 6.44 -2.14 21.55
N SER A 46 6.53 -0.95 20.96
CA SER A 46 7.58 -0.63 20.01
C SER A 46 8.84 -0.22 20.77
N PHE A 47 10.01 -0.62 20.27
CA PHE A 47 11.29 -0.15 20.79
C PHE A 47 11.55 1.33 20.49
N SER A 48 10.83 1.90 19.52
CA SER A 48 10.94 3.28 19.09
C SER A 48 9.58 4.00 19.18
N PRO A 49 9.54 5.24 19.67
CA PRO A 49 8.31 6.05 19.69
C PRO A 49 7.83 6.43 18.28
N ASP A 50 8.69 6.36 17.27
CA ASP A 50 8.37 6.69 15.89
C ASP A 50 7.67 5.56 15.14
N VAL A 51 7.73 4.35 15.68
CA VAL A 51 7.24 3.14 15.01
C VAL A 51 5.88 2.76 15.58
N GLU A 52 4.86 2.82 14.72
CA GLU A 52 3.59 2.15 14.97
C GLU A 52 3.81 0.65 14.72
N PRO A 53 3.59 -0.27 15.67
CA PRO A 53 3.80 -1.70 15.44
C PRO A 53 2.63 -2.38 14.70
N ARG A 54 1.42 -1.80 14.73
CA ARG A 54 0.24 -2.44 14.14
C ARG A 54 0.08 -2.11 12.66
N LEU A 55 0.07 -3.15 11.82
CA LEU A 55 -0.02 -3.04 10.35
C LEU A 55 -1.31 -2.31 9.93
N PHE A 56 -2.44 -2.65 10.54
CA PHE A 56 -3.71 -1.97 10.29
C PHE A 56 -3.63 -0.47 10.59
N LEU A 57 -2.96 -0.07 11.68
CA LEU A 57 -2.84 1.34 12.03
C LEU A 57 -1.90 2.10 11.08
N ARG A 58 -0.80 1.47 10.64
CA ARG A 58 0.08 2.05 9.62
C ARG A 58 -0.70 2.36 8.34
N GLU A 59 -1.33 1.34 7.76
CA GLU A 59 -2.07 1.45 6.51
C GLU A 59 -3.23 2.45 6.64
N SER A 60 -4.07 2.29 7.66
CA SER A 60 -5.26 3.12 7.81
C SER A 60 -4.93 4.58 8.13
N ARG A 61 -3.86 4.86 8.90
CA ARG A 61 -3.44 6.25 9.16
C ARG A 61 -2.80 6.87 7.92
N ALA A 62 -2.00 6.12 7.17
CA ALA A 62 -1.43 6.58 5.90
C ALA A 62 -2.54 6.98 4.92
N TYR A 63 -3.52 6.11 4.67
CA TYR A 63 -4.62 6.43 3.75
C TYR A 63 -5.52 7.57 4.25
N ARG A 64 -5.76 7.70 5.56
CA ARG A 64 -6.47 8.86 6.11
C ARG A 64 -5.72 10.16 5.82
N LEU A 65 -4.41 10.20 6.07
CA LEU A 65 -3.56 11.36 5.78
C LEU A 65 -3.55 11.68 4.28
N LEU A 66 -3.34 10.66 3.44
CA LEU A 66 -3.32 10.80 1.98
C LEU A 66 -4.62 11.36 1.43
N LYS A 67 -5.76 10.87 1.94
CA LYS A 67 -7.08 11.39 1.58
C LYS A 67 -7.27 12.84 2.04
N GLU A 68 -6.90 13.17 3.28
CA GLU A 68 -6.97 14.54 3.78
C GLU A 68 -6.15 15.52 2.94
N LYS A 69 -4.99 15.07 2.43
CA LYS A 69 -4.07 15.86 1.61
C LYS A 69 -4.38 15.84 0.11
N GLY A 70 -5.47 15.18 -0.31
CA GLY A 70 -5.93 15.22 -1.70
C GLY A 70 -5.27 14.20 -2.66
N PHE A 71 -4.53 13.22 -2.15
CA PHE A 71 -3.81 12.25 -3.00
C PHE A 71 -4.76 11.23 -3.64
N CYS A 72 -5.85 10.87 -2.96
CA CYS A 72 -6.89 9.99 -3.51
C CYS A 72 -7.56 10.65 -4.73
N GLU A 73 -7.96 11.91 -4.59
CA GLU A 73 -8.61 12.70 -5.65
C GLU A 73 -7.70 12.93 -6.86
N ARG A 74 -6.38 13.02 -6.62
CA ARG A 74 -5.35 13.08 -7.68
C ARG A 74 -5.13 11.74 -8.39
N GLY A 75 -5.63 10.64 -7.83
CA GLY A 75 -5.51 9.29 -8.38
C GLY A 75 -4.11 8.69 -8.29
N VAL A 76 -3.22 9.26 -7.46
CA VAL A 76 -1.84 8.78 -7.24
C VAL A 76 -1.71 7.75 -6.12
N VAL A 77 -2.82 7.48 -5.43
CA VAL A 77 -3.06 6.34 -4.54
C VAL A 77 -4.50 5.85 -4.79
N PRO A 78 -4.88 4.64 -4.35
CA PRO A 78 -6.28 4.19 -4.39
C PRO A 78 -7.20 5.07 -3.54
N ASP A 79 -8.46 5.24 -3.95
CA ASP A 79 -9.46 5.87 -3.07
C ASP A 79 -9.62 5.08 -1.76
N PHE A 80 -9.56 5.80 -0.64
CA PHE A 80 -9.83 5.22 0.69
C PHE A 80 -11.32 5.34 1.05
N TYR A 81 -12.01 4.20 1.16
CA TYR A 81 -13.44 4.14 1.50
C TYR A 81 -13.69 4.07 3.00
N GLY A 82 -12.73 3.62 3.81
CA GLY A 82 -12.82 3.61 5.26
C GLY A 82 -12.20 2.37 5.90
N THR A 83 -12.54 2.15 7.17
CA THR A 83 -12.12 0.98 7.96
C THR A 83 -13.31 0.19 8.48
N ILE A 84 -13.07 -1.10 8.74
CA ILE A 84 -13.94 -1.96 9.56
C ILE A 84 -13.06 -2.45 10.71
N GLU A 85 -13.41 -2.09 11.93
CA GLU A 85 -12.59 -2.37 13.12
C GLU A 85 -13.27 -3.40 14.01
N ASN A 86 -12.48 -4.23 14.69
CA ASN A 86 -12.91 -5.31 15.59
C ASN A 86 -13.96 -6.23 14.93
N ILE A 87 -13.61 -6.83 13.79
CA ILE A 87 -14.52 -7.68 13.03
C ILE A 87 -14.91 -8.91 13.84
N ASP A 88 -16.22 -9.08 14.08
CA ASP A 88 -16.78 -10.32 14.62
C ASP A 88 -16.83 -11.38 13.52
N VAL A 89 -15.75 -12.14 13.38
CA VAL A 89 -15.57 -13.20 12.37
C VAL A 89 -16.66 -14.28 12.37
N ALA A 90 -17.44 -14.43 13.46
CA ALA A 90 -18.58 -15.34 13.46
C ALA A 90 -19.68 -14.92 12.47
N LEU A 91 -19.73 -13.63 12.12
CA LEU A 91 -20.67 -13.08 11.14
C LEU A 91 -20.12 -13.08 9.70
N TRP A 92 -18.86 -13.51 9.51
CA TRP A 92 -18.14 -13.46 8.23
C TRP A 92 -17.58 -14.84 7.87
N PRO A 93 -18.35 -15.70 7.19
CA PRO A 93 -17.90 -17.05 6.84
C PRO A 93 -16.56 -17.09 6.09
N ASP A 94 -16.30 -16.14 5.20
CA ASP A 94 -15.05 -16.03 4.45
C ASP A 94 -13.82 -15.73 5.32
N LEU A 95 -14.04 -15.23 6.55
CA LEU A 95 -12.99 -14.92 7.53
C LEU A 95 -12.91 -15.96 8.65
N SER A 96 -13.60 -17.11 8.52
CA SER A 96 -13.71 -18.11 9.59
C SER A 96 -12.37 -18.73 10.02
N HIS A 97 -11.32 -18.61 9.21
CA HIS A 97 -9.97 -19.08 9.53
C HIS A 97 -9.30 -18.25 10.65
N LEU A 98 -9.82 -17.06 10.94
CA LEU A 98 -9.35 -16.17 12.01
C LEU A 98 -10.16 -16.33 13.31
N LYS A 99 -11.12 -17.27 13.37
CA LYS A 99 -12.05 -17.41 14.51
C LYS A 99 -11.39 -17.72 15.86
N ASP A 100 -10.23 -18.37 15.82
CA ASP A 100 -9.51 -18.84 17.01
C ASP A 100 -8.41 -17.83 17.42
N ASP A 101 -8.33 -16.69 16.74
CA ASP A 101 -7.37 -15.65 17.08
C ASP A 101 -7.74 -14.92 18.37
N VAL A 102 -6.71 -14.55 19.13
CA VAL A 102 -6.87 -13.84 20.41
C VAL A 102 -7.45 -12.44 20.21
N PHE A 103 -7.08 -11.78 19.12
CA PHE A 103 -7.50 -10.42 18.81
C PHE A 103 -8.34 -10.43 17.53
N PRO A 104 -9.46 -9.67 17.49
CA PRO A 104 -10.27 -9.59 16.29
C PRO A 104 -9.48 -8.92 15.16
N PRO A 105 -9.69 -9.33 13.90
CA PRO A 105 -9.06 -8.68 12.77
C PRO A 105 -9.72 -7.32 12.47
N ASP A 106 -8.96 -6.47 11.78
CA ASP A 106 -9.39 -5.18 11.27
C ASP A 106 -9.26 -5.16 9.74
N ALA A 107 -9.98 -4.27 9.05
CA ALA A 107 -9.88 -4.15 7.61
C ALA A 107 -9.86 -2.69 7.12
N VAL A 108 -9.15 -2.48 6.02
CA VAL A 108 -9.15 -1.25 5.23
C VAL A 108 -9.90 -1.51 3.92
N LEU A 109 -10.80 -0.60 3.56
CA LEU A 109 -11.57 -0.64 2.31
C LEU A 109 -10.99 0.36 1.31
N LEU A 110 -10.54 -0.12 0.15
CA LEU A 110 -9.92 0.67 -0.90
C LEU A 110 -10.65 0.50 -2.25
N GLU A 111 -10.35 1.41 -3.17
CA GLU A 111 -10.68 1.30 -4.59
C GLU A 111 -10.21 -0.03 -5.18
N TYR A 112 -11.09 -0.71 -5.90
CA TYR A 112 -10.67 -1.78 -6.80
C TYR A 112 -10.34 -1.20 -8.17
N ILE A 113 -9.07 -1.33 -8.58
CA ILE A 113 -8.59 -0.81 -9.86
C ILE A 113 -8.35 -1.99 -10.82
N PRO A 114 -9.13 -2.13 -11.90
CA PRO A 114 -8.93 -3.19 -12.88
C PRO A 114 -7.68 -2.93 -13.72
N ASN A 115 -7.06 -4.01 -14.23
CA ASN A 115 -5.88 -3.96 -15.12
C ASN A 115 -4.70 -3.19 -14.51
N LEU A 116 -4.53 -3.32 -13.20
CA LEU A 116 -3.39 -2.79 -12.47
C LEU A 116 -2.14 -3.60 -12.82
N GLU A 117 -1.14 -2.94 -13.41
CA GLU A 117 0.14 -3.55 -13.75
C GLU A 117 1.23 -2.99 -12.85
N ARG A 118 2.14 -3.85 -12.39
CA ARG A 118 3.37 -3.42 -11.73
C ARG A 118 4.22 -2.63 -12.74
N ILE A 119 4.90 -1.57 -12.31
CA ILE A 119 5.88 -0.91 -13.18
C ILE A 119 7.00 -1.90 -13.58
N GLY A 120 7.46 -1.81 -14.83
CA GLY A 120 8.42 -2.72 -15.44
C GLY A 120 8.98 -2.18 -16.75
N PRO A 121 10.06 -2.78 -17.29
CA PRO A 121 10.61 -2.40 -18.59
C PRO A 121 9.56 -2.35 -19.71
N GLU A 122 8.55 -3.23 -19.66
CA GLU A 122 7.48 -3.39 -20.64
C GLU A 122 6.41 -2.27 -20.64
N ASN A 123 6.28 -1.53 -19.54
CA ASN A 123 5.34 -0.42 -19.40
C ASN A 123 6.04 0.88 -18.99
N PHE A 124 7.35 0.92 -19.17
CA PHE A 124 8.17 2.07 -18.83
C PHE A 124 7.81 3.29 -19.69
N LEU A 125 7.56 4.41 -19.01
CA LEU A 125 7.54 5.75 -19.57
C LEU A 125 8.29 6.67 -18.61
N ASP A 126 9.19 7.51 -19.13
CA ASP A 126 9.92 8.51 -18.31
C ASP A 126 8.97 9.37 -17.46
N ASP A 127 7.79 9.68 -18.00
CA ASP A 127 6.77 10.45 -17.29
C ASP A 127 6.15 9.69 -16.12
N ASN A 128 5.96 8.36 -16.25
CA ASN A 128 5.37 7.53 -15.22
C ASN A 128 6.32 7.44 -14.01
N ILE A 129 7.60 7.15 -14.25
CA ILE A 129 8.59 7.04 -13.16
C ILE A 129 8.81 8.38 -12.45
N LYS A 130 8.89 9.49 -13.21
CA LYS A 130 9.02 10.84 -12.62
C LYS A 130 7.86 11.19 -11.71
N ARG A 131 6.63 10.86 -12.10
CA ARG A 131 5.43 11.09 -11.27
C ARG A 131 5.42 10.22 -10.01
N LEU A 132 5.87 8.97 -10.09
CA LEU A 132 6.03 8.11 -8.91
C LEU A 132 7.06 8.69 -7.94
N SER A 133 8.24 9.08 -8.44
CA SER A 133 9.30 9.71 -7.64
C SER A 133 8.84 11.01 -6.98
N GLN A 134 8.14 11.86 -7.75
CA GLN A 134 7.58 13.11 -7.21
C GLN A 134 6.54 12.84 -6.12
N THR A 135 5.66 11.85 -6.33
CA THR A 135 4.64 11.50 -5.32
C THR A 135 5.29 11.00 -4.03
N LEU A 136 6.36 10.20 -4.12
CA LEU A 136 7.13 9.75 -2.95
C LEU A 136 7.79 10.91 -2.21
N GLN A 137 8.37 11.87 -2.93
CA GLN A 137 8.92 13.09 -2.33
C GLN A 137 7.83 13.87 -1.57
N GLU A 138 6.63 14.00 -2.15
CA GLU A 138 5.52 14.67 -1.47
C GLU A 138 5.07 13.92 -0.19
N PHE A 139 5.15 12.58 -0.16
CA PHE A 139 4.95 11.80 1.07
C PHE A 139 5.97 12.20 2.14
N HIS A 140 7.25 12.29 1.75
CA HIS A 140 8.34 12.64 2.66
C HIS A 140 8.22 14.04 3.23
N GLU A 141 7.78 15.00 2.41
CA GLU A 141 7.55 16.40 2.81
C GLU A 141 6.46 16.53 3.89
N MET A 142 5.46 15.64 3.87
CA MET A 142 4.41 15.58 4.89
C MET A 142 4.71 14.61 6.04
N GLY A 143 5.93 14.05 6.11
CA GLY A 143 6.37 13.15 7.18
C GLY A 143 5.80 11.73 7.08
N LEU A 144 5.35 11.31 5.90
CA LEU A 144 4.95 9.94 5.60
C LEU A 144 6.10 9.21 4.93
N LEU A 145 6.67 8.23 5.63
CA LEU A 145 7.59 7.23 5.06
C LEU A 145 6.73 6.08 4.50
N HIS A 146 6.99 5.62 3.28
CA HIS A 146 6.25 4.46 2.74
C HIS A 146 6.81 3.15 3.31
N GLY A 147 8.13 3.05 3.45
CA GLY A 147 8.83 1.93 4.09
C GLY A 147 8.94 0.66 3.24
N ASP A 148 8.36 0.65 2.05
CA ASP A 148 8.42 -0.47 1.09
C ASP A 148 8.29 0.08 -0.35
N THR A 149 9.34 0.75 -0.83
CA THR A 149 9.38 1.34 -2.17
C THR A 149 9.82 0.37 -3.26
N PHE A 150 9.59 -0.92 -3.09
CA PHE A 150 9.86 -1.87 -4.16
C PHE A 150 8.82 -1.76 -5.29
N PRO A 151 9.17 -2.11 -6.54
CA PRO A 151 8.29 -1.95 -7.71
C PRO A 151 6.94 -2.63 -7.56
N ARG A 152 6.84 -3.69 -6.74
CA ARG A 152 5.57 -4.37 -6.41
C ARG A 152 4.49 -3.44 -5.84
N ASN A 153 4.86 -2.26 -5.34
CA ASN A 153 3.95 -1.25 -4.78
C ASN A 153 3.79 -0.03 -5.69
N MET A 154 4.47 -0.02 -6.84
CA MET A 154 4.39 1.01 -7.86
C MET A 154 3.59 0.50 -9.05
N MET A 155 2.39 1.07 -9.25
CA MET A 155 1.44 0.54 -10.22
C MET A 155 1.15 1.52 -11.34
N VAL A 156 0.84 0.94 -12.50
CA VAL A 156 0.48 1.63 -13.73
C VAL A 156 -0.84 1.05 -14.23
N VAL A 157 -1.77 1.93 -14.61
CA VAL A 157 -2.96 1.56 -15.37
C VAL A 157 -2.87 2.28 -16.71
N ARG A 158 -2.70 1.49 -17.77
CA ARG A 158 -2.64 2.01 -19.13
C ARG A 158 -3.99 2.58 -19.53
N GLN A 159 -4.03 3.87 -19.84
CA GLN A 159 -5.27 4.55 -20.22
C GLN A 159 -4.98 5.80 -21.05
N GLN A 160 -6.01 6.31 -21.73
CA GLN A 160 -5.93 7.50 -22.57
C GLN A 160 -6.53 8.71 -21.84
N PRO A 161 -5.98 9.93 -22.02
CA PRO A 161 -4.80 10.27 -22.84
C PRO A 161 -3.45 10.00 -22.13
N ARG A 162 -3.47 9.58 -20.86
CA ARG A 162 -2.27 9.40 -20.03
C ARG A 162 -2.50 8.33 -18.98
N ASP A 163 -1.50 7.48 -18.78
CA ASP A 163 -1.50 6.44 -17.74
C ASP A 163 -1.77 7.02 -16.34
N ARG A 164 -2.52 6.26 -15.54
CA ARG A 164 -2.59 6.48 -14.10
C ARG A 164 -1.42 5.75 -13.46
N VAL A 165 -0.62 6.45 -12.66
CA VAL A 165 0.41 5.84 -11.82
C VAL A 165 0.05 6.04 -10.37
N LEU A 166 0.27 5.03 -9.54
CA LEU A 166 -0.12 5.08 -8.14
C LEU A 166 0.78 4.24 -7.24
N TRP A 167 0.89 4.66 -5.99
CA TRP A 167 1.48 3.91 -4.89
C TRP A 167 0.40 3.12 -4.14
N ILE A 168 0.73 1.90 -3.73
CA ILE A 168 -0.14 1.03 -2.91
C ILE A 168 0.66 0.38 -1.77
N ASP A 169 -0.04 -0.32 -0.87
CA ASP A 169 0.56 -1.14 0.19
C ASP A 169 1.35 -0.33 1.24
N PHE A 170 0.63 0.33 2.15
CA PHE A 170 1.20 1.22 3.18
C PHE A 170 1.31 0.55 4.56
N ASP A 171 1.42 -0.78 4.62
CA ASP A 171 1.50 -1.52 5.89
C ASP A 171 2.91 -1.51 6.51
N CYS A 172 3.90 -1.02 5.77
CA CYS A 172 5.22 -0.63 6.28
C CYS A 172 5.31 0.86 6.65
N ALA A 173 4.30 1.66 6.31
CA ALA A 173 4.39 3.10 6.40
C ALA A 173 4.52 3.61 7.85
N GLN A 174 5.28 4.69 8.02
CA GLN A 174 5.41 5.40 9.29
C GLN A 174 5.07 6.88 9.09
N ILE A 175 4.32 7.44 10.03
CA ILE A 175 4.02 8.87 10.05
C ILE A 175 4.76 9.47 11.24
N VAL A 176 5.66 10.39 10.96
CA VAL A 176 6.49 11.03 11.97
C VAL A 176 6.57 12.54 11.75
N GLN A 177 6.92 13.26 12.81
CA GLN A 177 7.27 14.67 12.68
C GLN A 177 8.75 14.77 12.29
N ARG A 178 9.01 15.10 11.01
CA ARG A 178 10.36 15.38 10.48
C ARG A 178 11.12 16.35 11.38
N GLY A 179 12.40 16.03 11.65
CA GLY A 179 13.26 16.81 12.56
C GLY A 179 12.94 16.69 14.05
N LYS A 180 11.92 15.90 14.43
CA LYS A 180 11.65 15.51 15.83
C LYS A 180 11.58 14.00 16.04
N CYS A 181 11.72 13.22 14.98
CA CYS A 181 11.88 11.79 15.04
C CYS A 181 13.34 11.42 15.36
N GLU A 182 13.57 10.15 15.65
CA GLU A 182 14.89 9.57 15.83
C GLU A 182 15.73 9.71 14.55
N GLU A 183 17.04 9.79 14.72
CA GLU A 183 17.98 10.03 13.62
C GLU A 183 17.90 8.94 12.54
N TRP A 184 17.70 7.69 12.95
CA TRP A 184 17.57 6.58 12.00
C TRP A 184 16.30 6.71 11.15
N THR A 185 15.19 7.15 11.75
CA THR A 185 13.93 7.41 11.04
C THR A 185 14.09 8.55 10.04
N GLU A 186 14.78 9.62 10.44
CA GLU A 186 15.08 10.75 9.54
C GLU A 186 15.96 10.30 8.35
N LYS A 187 16.95 9.42 8.60
CA LYS A 187 17.78 8.81 7.54
C LYS A 187 16.98 7.89 6.62
N SER A 188 15.92 7.24 7.10
CA SER A 188 15.07 6.38 6.26
C SER A 188 14.41 7.14 5.12
N PHE A 189 14.03 8.42 5.31
CA PHE A 189 13.50 9.25 4.22
C PHE A 189 14.52 9.45 3.10
N SER A 190 15.76 9.79 3.46
CA SER A 190 16.84 9.94 2.48
C SER A 190 17.12 8.63 1.75
N PHE A 191 17.22 7.53 2.49
CA PHE A 191 17.47 6.21 1.92
C PHE A 191 16.36 5.77 0.96
N GLU A 192 15.09 5.99 1.32
CA GLU A 192 13.95 5.69 0.47
C GLU A 192 13.96 6.52 -0.83
N GLY A 193 14.37 7.80 -0.74
CA GLY A 193 14.55 8.66 -1.91
C GLY A 193 15.72 8.25 -2.81
N GLU A 194 16.85 7.86 -2.22
CA GLU A 194 18.04 7.37 -2.93
C GLU A 194 17.75 6.06 -3.68
N MET A 195 17.08 5.10 -3.03
CA MET A 195 16.63 3.86 -3.67
C MET A 195 15.69 4.14 -4.85
N MET A 196 14.76 5.09 -4.70
CA MET A 196 13.84 5.45 -5.78
C MET A 196 14.58 6.09 -6.97
N ALA A 197 15.60 6.92 -6.71
CA ALA A 197 16.40 7.54 -7.76
C ALA A 197 17.23 6.50 -8.53
N GLU A 198 17.92 5.60 -7.81
CA GLU A 198 18.69 4.51 -8.42
C GLU A 198 17.77 3.58 -9.24
N PHE A 199 16.64 3.17 -8.66
CA PHE A 199 15.66 2.35 -9.37
C PHE A 199 15.18 3.01 -10.66
N ALA A 200 14.90 4.32 -10.66
CA ALA A 200 14.46 5.04 -11.85
C ALA A 200 15.53 5.04 -12.96
N GLU A 201 16.81 5.21 -12.61
CA GLU A 201 17.92 5.14 -13.56
C GLU A 201 18.08 3.73 -14.14
N PHE A 202 18.06 2.71 -13.27
CA PHE A 202 18.21 1.31 -13.67
C PHE A 202 17.04 0.83 -14.53
N LEU A 203 15.82 1.23 -14.19
CA LEU A 203 14.65 0.89 -14.97
C LEU A 203 14.70 1.53 -16.37
N ALA A 204 15.21 2.76 -16.49
CA ALA A 204 15.40 3.41 -17.77
C ALA A 204 16.48 2.71 -18.63
N GLU A 205 17.48 2.07 -18.03
CA GLU A 205 18.44 1.23 -18.74
C GLU A 205 17.80 -0.09 -19.20
N ASP A 206 17.13 -0.79 -18.29
CA ASP A 206 16.45 -2.06 -18.58
C ASP A 206 15.34 -1.91 -19.63
N ALA A 207 14.66 -0.75 -19.67
CA ALA A 207 13.66 -0.43 -20.69
C ALA A 207 14.25 -0.35 -22.12
N LYS A 208 15.55 -0.05 -22.28
CA LYS A 208 16.19 -0.01 -23.61
C LYS A 208 16.38 -1.40 -24.22
N THR A 209 16.56 -2.41 -23.37
CA THR A 209 16.72 -3.81 -23.78
C THR A 209 15.40 -4.58 -23.69
N GLY A 210 14.46 -4.11 -22.87
CA GLY A 210 13.23 -4.81 -22.53
C GLY A 210 13.46 -5.96 -21.53
N GLU A 211 14.62 -6.01 -20.89
CA GLU A 211 15.03 -7.10 -20.00
C GLU A 211 15.34 -6.58 -18.59
N ILE A 212 14.88 -7.28 -17.56
CA ILE A 212 15.21 -6.98 -16.16
C ILE A 212 16.65 -7.44 -15.90
N ASN A 213 17.57 -6.51 -15.74
CA ASN A 213 18.98 -6.76 -15.47
C ASN A 213 19.47 -5.91 -14.30
N LYS A 214 19.48 -4.59 -14.47
CA LYS A 214 19.90 -3.64 -13.43
C LYS A 214 18.93 -3.60 -12.27
N THR A 215 17.64 -3.73 -12.57
CA THR A 215 16.56 -3.73 -11.58
C THR A 215 16.28 -5.10 -10.97
N TRP A 216 17.10 -6.12 -11.25
CA TRP A 216 16.85 -7.49 -10.81
C TRP A 216 16.62 -7.62 -9.30
N LEU A 217 17.47 -6.99 -8.49
CA LEU A 217 17.36 -7.01 -7.03
C LEU A 217 16.04 -6.38 -6.56
N TYR A 218 15.57 -5.33 -7.23
CA TYR A 218 14.30 -4.68 -6.89
C TYR A 218 13.08 -5.57 -7.17
N TYR A 219 13.15 -6.51 -8.10
CA TYR A 219 12.01 -7.38 -8.43
C TYR A 219 12.00 -8.70 -7.69
N TYR A 220 13.15 -9.17 -7.19
CA TYR A 220 13.34 -10.54 -6.73
C TYR A 220 14.00 -10.69 -5.35
N ASP A 221 14.21 -9.60 -4.59
CA ASP A 221 14.45 -9.65 -3.13
C ASP A 221 13.17 -9.85 -2.30
#